data_AF-A0A2N4XTK4-F1
#
_entry.id   AF-A0A2N4XTK4-F1
#
_cell.length_a   1.000
_cell.length_b   1.000
_cell.length_c   1.000
_cell.angle_alpha   90.00
_cell.angle_beta   90.00
_cell.angle_gamma   90.00
#
_symmetry.space_group_name_H-M   'P 1'
#
loop_
_entity.id
_entity.type
_entity.pdbx_description
1 polymer ?
#
loop_
_entity_poly.entity_id
_entity_poly.type
_entity_poly.pdbx_seq_one_letter_code
_entity_poly.pdbx_strand_id
1 'polypeptide(L)'
;MCSKGESVQYRFGRPGKVELEYPRNGDFTPSSFDYFHYFRPNENRTSLHFDTGDAEYTVFSESEGAKTSAGITVKVKANGRVQSLRCAGAAQANWYEIEGKVECADEPMNTCQ
;
A
#
# COMPACT_ATOMS: atom_id res chain seq x y z
N MET A 1 -23.34 -20.35 -7.16
CA MET A 1 -21.90 -20.35 -6.82
C MET A 1 -21.50 -18.90 -6.56
N CYS A 2 -21.30 -18.51 -5.30
CA CYS A 2 -20.82 -17.16 -4.98
C CYS A 2 -19.29 -17.19 -4.92
N SER A 3 -18.64 -16.91 -6.05
CA SER A 3 -17.21 -16.58 -6.08
C SER A 3 -17.06 -15.19 -5.48
N LYS A 4 -16.75 -15.11 -4.18
CA LYS A 4 -16.29 -13.87 -3.55
C LYS A 4 -14.93 -13.58 -4.17
N GLY A 5 -14.90 -12.73 -5.21
CA GLY A 5 -13.66 -12.28 -5.82
C GLY A 5 -12.75 -11.70 -4.75
N GLU A 6 -11.48 -12.09 -4.76
CA GLU A 6 -10.48 -11.48 -3.89
C GLU A 6 -10.25 -10.06 -4.38
N SER A 7 -10.47 -9.07 -3.50
CA SER A 7 -10.32 -7.65 -3.82
C SER A 7 -9.45 -6.97 -2.79
N VAL A 8 -8.39 -6.29 -3.22
CA VAL A 8 -7.60 -5.41 -2.36
C VAL A 8 -8.19 -4.00 -2.41
N GLN A 9 -8.31 -3.37 -1.26
CA GLN A 9 -8.79 -2.00 -1.16
C GLN A 9 -7.96 -1.22 -0.15
N TYR A 10 -7.41 -0.10 -0.61
CA TYR A 10 -6.81 0.90 0.25
C TYR A 10 -7.89 1.81 0.84
N ARG A 11 -7.83 2.03 2.16
CA ARG A 11 -8.66 2.97 2.88
C ARG A 11 -7.80 3.88 3.74
N PHE A 12 -7.96 5.18 3.55
CA PHE A 12 -7.35 6.21 4.38
C PHE A 12 -8.43 6.96 5.15
N GLY A 13 -8.18 7.22 6.43
CA GLY A 13 -9.10 7.97 7.27
C GLY A 13 -8.86 7.72 8.76
N ARG A 14 -9.79 8.21 9.58
CA ARG A 14 -9.81 7.92 11.02
C ARG A 14 -10.62 6.64 11.27
N PRO A 15 -10.42 5.94 12.40
CA PRO A 15 -11.32 4.87 12.80
C PRO A 15 -12.79 5.34 12.73
N GLY A 16 -13.61 4.65 11.93
CA GLY A 16 -15.03 5.00 11.70
C GLY A 16 -15.31 6.11 10.67
N LYS A 17 -14.30 6.73 10.07
CA LYS A 17 -14.46 7.74 9.01
C LYS A 17 -13.41 7.57 7.91
N VAL A 18 -13.78 6.83 6.86
CA VAL A 18 -12.98 6.68 5.65
C VAL A 18 -13.08 7.99 4.85
N GLU A 19 -11.94 8.61 4.57
CA GLU A 19 -11.82 9.86 3.82
C GLU A 19 -11.36 9.62 2.37
N LEU A 20 -10.63 8.53 2.13
CA LEU A 20 -10.25 8.08 0.79
C LEU A 20 -10.33 6.55 0.72
N GLU A 21 -10.88 6.06 -0.38
CA GLU A 21 -11.01 4.63 -0.67
C GLU A 21 -10.59 4.38 -2.12
N TYR A 22 -9.74 3.38 -2.33
CA TYR A 22 -9.29 3.00 -3.66
C TYR A 22 -9.12 1.46 -3.79
N PRO A 23 -9.66 0.83 -4.84
CA PRO A 23 -10.59 1.39 -5.82
C PRO A 23 -11.95 1.67 -5.17
N ARG A 24 -12.67 2.69 -5.69
CA ARG A 24 -14.03 3.03 -5.26
C ARG A 24 -15.00 2.03 -5.89
N ASN A 25 -15.73 1.26 -5.08
CA ASN A 25 -16.76 0.31 -5.52
C ASN A 25 -16.30 -0.81 -6.49
N GLY A 26 -15.44 -1.71 -6.03
CA GLY A 26 -15.34 -3.06 -6.63
C GLY A 26 -14.70 -3.15 -8.02
N ASP A 27 -14.27 -2.04 -8.63
CA ASP A 27 -13.43 -1.99 -9.83
C ASP A 27 -11.97 -2.37 -9.50
N PHE A 28 -11.81 -3.48 -8.77
CA PHE A 28 -10.50 -4.04 -8.47
C PHE A 28 -10.02 -4.87 -9.64
N THR A 29 -8.90 -4.45 -10.23
CA THR A 29 -8.04 -5.33 -11.01
C THR A 29 -6.73 -5.54 -10.24
N PRO A 30 -6.25 -6.78 -10.05
CA PRO A 30 -4.97 -7.05 -9.37
C PRO A 30 -3.78 -6.28 -9.95
N SER A 31 -3.80 -5.99 -11.26
CA SER A 31 -2.82 -5.17 -11.97
C SER A 31 -2.89 -3.66 -11.66
N SER A 32 -3.78 -3.22 -10.78
CA SER A 32 -3.84 -1.82 -10.31
C SER A 32 -2.88 -1.53 -9.17
N PHE A 33 -2.22 -2.56 -8.63
CA PHE A 33 -1.32 -2.43 -7.50
C PHE A 33 -0.03 -3.22 -7.72
N ASP A 34 1.09 -2.60 -7.36
CA ASP A 34 2.38 -3.26 -7.29
C ASP A 34 2.81 -3.41 -5.83
N TYR A 35 3.19 -4.63 -5.45
CA TYR A 35 3.60 -4.94 -4.09
C TYR A 35 5.10 -5.17 -3.97
N PHE A 36 5.69 -4.45 -3.03
CA PHE A 36 7.08 -4.58 -2.65
C PHE A 36 7.16 -5.05 -1.22
N HIS A 37 7.95 -6.09 -0.99
CA HIS A 37 8.29 -6.55 0.35
C HIS A 37 9.78 -6.76 0.40
N TYR A 38 10.45 -6.17 1.38
CA TYR A 38 11.84 -6.39 1.68
C TYR A 38 11.97 -6.80 3.14
N PHE A 39 12.58 -7.96 3.36
CA PHE A 39 12.78 -8.49 4.70
C PHE A 39 14.24 -8.90 4.93
N ARG A 40 14.84 -8.40 6.01
CA ARG A 40 16.13 -8.84 6.55
C ARG A 40 16.12 -8.81 8.08
N PRO A 41 17.12 -9.40 8.77
CA PRO A 41 17.23 -9.27 10.22
C PRO A 41 17.17 -7.79 10.66
N ASN A 42 16.27 -7.48 11.59
CA ASN A 42 15.97 -6.14 12.11
C ASN A 42 15.38 -5.13 11.12
N GLU A 43 14.98 -5.53 9.92
CA GLU A 43 14.35 -4.61 8.99
C GLU A 43 13.28 -5.27 8.13
N ASN A 44 12.10 -4.67 8.12
CA ASN A 44 11.02 -5.05 7.23
C ASN A 44 10.52 -3.77 6.56
N ARG A 45 10.42 -3.77 5.24
CA ARG A 45 9.75 -2.73 4.48
C ARG A 45 8.72 -3.39 3.61
N THR A 46 7.49 -2.94 3.72
CA THR A 46 6.40 -3.34 2.85
C THR A 46 5.80 -2.10 2.24
N SER A 47 5.61 -2.11 0.93
CA SER A 47 4.89 -1.05 0.24
C SER A 47 3.96 -1.57 -0.82
N LEU A 48 2.88 -0.84 -1.01
CA LEU A 48 1.92 -1.05 -2.07
C LEU A 48 1.83 0.24 -2.87
N HIS A 49 2.20 0.14 -4.15
CA HIS A 49 2.10 1.21 -5.10
C HIS A 49 0.79 1.09 -5.87
N PHE A 50 0.15 2.21 -6.15
CA PHE A 50 -0.93 2.28 -7.10
C PHE A 50 -1.01 3.67 -7.69
N ASP A 51 -1.64 3.74 -8.84
CA ASP A 51 -1.80 4.98 -9.57
C ASP A 51 -3.27 5.37 -9.67
N THR A 52 -3.54 6.65 -9.51
CA THR A 52 -4.76 7.25 -10.02
C THR A 52 -4.37 8.20 -11.14
N GLY A 53 -5.28 8.48 -12.09
CA GLY A 53 -4.97 9.30 -13.27
C GLY A 53 -4.24 10.62 -12.98
N ASP A 54 -4.40 11.16 -11.77
CA ASP A 54 -3.87 12.45 -11.34
C ASP A 54 -2.62 12.35 -10.44
N ALA A 55 -2.42 11.21 -9.76
CA ALA A 55 -1.38 11.03 -8.75
C ALA A 55 -0.95 9.58 -8.54
N GLU A 56 0.32 9.40 -8.25
CA GLU A 56 0.92 8.14 -7.81
C GLU A 56 0.87 8.04 -6.28
N TYR A 57 0.51 6.87 -5.76
CA TYR A 57 0.40 6.60 -4.33
C TYR A 57 1.31 5.44 -3.94
N THR A 58 1.98 5.59 -2.81
CA THR A 58 2.79 4.53 -2.20
C THR A 58 2.40 4.44 -0.73
N VAL A 59 1.68 3.38 -0.38
CA VAL A 59 1.37 3.05 1.01
C VAL A 59 2.52 2.22 1.54
N PHE A 60 3.08 2.59 2.69
CA PHE A 60 4.24 1.92 3.23
C PHE A 60 4.07 1.56 4.70
N SER A 61 4.75 0.50 5.10
CA SER A 61 5.04 0.14 6.48
C SER A 61 6.49 -0.31 6.55
N GLU A 62 7.24 0.33 7.43
CA GLU A 62 8.65 0.05 7.64
C GLU A 62 8.89 -0.18 9.13
N SER A 63 9.76 -1.14 9.42
CA SER A 63 10.29 -1.37 10.76
C SER A 63 11.79 -1.50 10.67
N GLU A 64 12.50 -0.78 11.53
CA GLU A 64 13.95 -0.85 11.69
C GLU A 64 14.27 -1.00 13.18
N GLY A 65 14.65 -2.21 13.59
CA GLY A 65 14.77 -2.61 14.98
C GLY A 65 13.46 -2.42 15.75
N ALA A 66 13.47 -1.55 16.75
CA ALA A 66 12.29 -1.22 17.56
C ALA A 66 11.44 -0.08 16.97
N LYS A 67 11.92 0.61 15.93
CA LYS A 67 11.20 1.74 15.31
C LYS A 67 10.26 1.19 14.25
N THR A 68 9.01 1.64 14.29
CA THR A 68 8.03 1.35 13.25
C THR A 68 7.50 2.66 12.68
N SER A 69 7.30 2.71 11.38
CA SER A 69 6.64 3.81 10.69
C SER A 69 5.70 3.25 9.64
N ALA A 70 4.58 3.94 9.44
CA ALA A 70 3.65 3.62 8.38
C ALA A 70 3.05 4.92 7.88
N GLY A 71 2.61 4.91 6.62
CA GLY A 71 2.07 6.10 6.02
C GLY A 71 1.75 5.92 4.55
N ILE A 72 1.55 7.05 3.90
CA ILE A 72 1.32 7.16 2.48
C ILE A 72 2.16 8.29 1.91
N THR A 73 2.79 8.03 0.78
CA THR A 73 3.42 9.05 -0.05
C THR A 73 2.57 9.24 -1.30
N VAL A 74 2.27 10.49 -1.62
CA VAL A 74 1.47 10.90 -2.79
C VAL A 74 2.35 11.76 -3.66
N LYS A 75 2.48 11.41 -4.93
CA LYS A 75 3.20 12.18 -5.95
C LYS A 75 2.21 12.63 -7.02
N VAL A 76 1.95 13.94 -7.06
CA VAL A 76 1.05 14.54 -8.06
C VAL A 76 1.74 14.52 -9.42
N LYS A 77 1.13 13.89 -10.43
CA LYS A 77 1.73 13.75 -11.75
C LYS A 77 1.91 15.08 -12.48
N ALA A 78 0.93 15.96 -12.35
CA ALA A 78 0.89 17.23 -13.08
C ALA A 78 2.08 18.16 -12.80
N ASN A 79 2.65 18.11 -11.59
CA ASN A 79 3.74 19.00 -11.18
C ASN A 79 4.88 18.28 -10.45
N GLY A 80 4.82 16.96 -10.31
CA GLY A 80 5.80 16.14 -9.58
C GLY A 80 5.83 16.39 -8.07
N ARG A 81 4.88 17.13 -7.50
CA ARG A 81 4.89 17.45 -6.07
C ARG A 81 4.68 16.18 -5.26
N VAL A 82 5.61 15.92 -4.35
CA VAL A 82 5.56 14.79 -3.41
C VAL A 82 5.10 15.27 -2.04
N GLN A 83 4.15 14.56 -1.46
CA GLN A 83 3.69 14.76 -0.08
C GLN A 83 3.69 13.40 0.63
N SER A 84 4.29 13.35 1.83
CA SER A 84 4.24 12.15 2.66
C SER A 84 3.44 12.42 3.93
N LEU A 85 2.51 11.53 4.23
CA LEU A 85 1.69 11.55 5.44
C LEU A 85 2.02 10.32 6.27
N ARG A 86 2.56 10.53 7.46
CA ARG A 86 2.82 9.46 8.42
C ARG A 86 1.60 9.22 9.30
N CYS A 87 1.34 7.96 9.63
CA CYS A 87 0.35 7.60 10.63
C CYS A 87 0.77 8.18 11.99
N ALA A 88 -0.18 8.77 12.72
CA ALA A 88 0.08 9.35 14.04
C ALA A 88 0.32 8.30 15.14
N GLY A 89 0.00 7.03 14.85
CA GLY A 89 0.17 5.90 15.77
C GLY A 89 0.28 4.59 14.99
N ALA A 90 0.09 3.47 15.69
CA ALA A 90 0.13 2.14 15.08
C ALA A 90 -0.91 2.04 13.95
N ALA A 91 -0.44 1.75 12.74
CA ALA A 91 -1.30 1.50 11.60
C ALA A 91 -1.84 0.06 11.67
N GLN A 92 -3.11 -0.12 11.30
CA GLN A 92 -3.64 -1.43 11.00
C GLN A 92 -3.35 -1.73 9.53
N ALA A 93 -2.50 -2.72 9.27
CA ALA A 93 -2.15 -3.13 7.92
C ALA A 93 -2.13 -4.66 7.84
N ASN A 94 -2.96 -5.22 6.94
CA ASN A 94 -3.09 -6.66 6.73
C ASN A 94 -2.19 -7.12 5.58
N TRP A 95 -0.89 -6.82 5.64
CA TRP A 95 0.05 -7.08 4.54
C TRP A 95 0.08 -8.56 4.11
N TYR A 96 -0.07 -9.48 5.07
CA TYR A 96 -0.17 -10.93 4.84
C TYR A 96 -1.39 -11.35 4.01
N GLU A 97 -2.45 -10.54 3.94
CA GLU A 97 -3.62 -10.82 3.10
C GLU A 97 -3.44 -10.31 1.67
N ILE A 98 -2.41 -9.49 1.41
CA ILE A 98 -2.11 -8.84 0.13
C ILE A 98 -1.00 -9.60 -0.60
N GLU A 99 0.03 -10.05 0.11
CA GLU A 99 1.13 -10.85 -0.43
C GLU A 99 0.59 -12.08 -1.19
N GLY A 100 1.08 -12.29 -2.41
CA GLY A 100 0.61 -13.35 -3.32
C GLY A 100 -0.71 -13.09 -4.05
N LYS A 101 -1.39 -11.96 -3.82
CA LYS A 101 -2.68 -11.60 -4.47
C LYS A 101 -2.60 -10.43 -5.45
N VAL A 102 -1.49 -9.72 -5.45
CA VAL A 102 -1.21 -8.58 -6.33
C VAL A 102 0.15 -8.80 -7.00
N GLU A 103 0.38 -8.08 -8.10
CA GLU A 103 1.64 -8.23 -8.84
C GLU A 103 2.81 -7.72 -7.99
N CYS A 104 3.94 -8.43 -8.05
CA CYS A 104 5.15 -7.99 -7.37
C CYS A 104 5.77 -6.82 -8.16
N ALA A 105 6.15 -5.76 -7.44
CA ALA A 105 6.88 -4.65 -8.01
C ALA A 105 8.23 -5.11 -8.59
N ASP A 106 8.57 -4.64 -9.79
CA ASP A 106 9.89 -4.85 -10.40
C ASP A 106 10.93 -3.91 -9.77
N GLU A 107 11.20 -4.13 -8.49
CA GLU A 107 12.15 -3.36 -7.68
C GLU A 107 13.27 -4.26 -7.15
N PRO A 108 14.52 -3.76 -7.08
CA PRO A 108 15.62 -4.54 -6.56
C PRO A 108 15.41 -4.90 -5.09
N MET A 109 15.85 -6.10 -4.70
CA MET A 109 15.67 -6.64 -3.34
C MET A 109 14.21 -6.91 -2.94
N ASN A 110 13.27 -6.90 -3.90
CA ASN A 110 11.91 -7.38 -3.63
C ASN A 110 11.95 -8.89 -3.31
N THR A 111 11.43 -9.25 -2.14
CA THR A 111 11.25 -10.61 -1.64
C THR A 111 9.79 -11.05 -1.71
N CYS A 112 8.93 -10.32 -2.43
CA CYS A 112 7.57 -10.74 -2.78
C CYS A 112 7.59 -12.15 -3.43
N GLN A 113 6.69 -13.04 -2.98
CA GLN A 113 6.57 -14.42 -3.43
C GLN A 113 5.18 -14.73 -3.97
#